data_AF-A0A9X5CGG2-F1
#
_entry.id   AF-A0A9X5CGG2-F1
#
_cell.length_a   1.000
_cell.length_b   1.000
_cell.length_c   1.000
_cell.angle_alpha   90.00
_cell.angle_beta   90.00
_cell.angle_gamma   90.00
#
_symmetry.space_group_name_H-M   'P 1'
#
loop_
_entity.id
_entity.type
_entity.pdbx_description
1 polymer ?
#
loop_
_entity_poly.entity_id
_entity_poly.type
_entity_poly.pdbx_seq_one_letter_code
_entity_poly.pdbx_strand_id
1 'polypeptide(L)'
;MDDASAALVVDARGVVTGWSEGARLLTGFSAEEAVGRPVRDLLAVEPGADDDLPRRPIVPVGVVTVRHRDGHTVALRLAACRVHGPGDADAGHVVTALPAEAEETTLAGRVFEQSSLPISVFDAEHRFIRLNAAAAEAMGGSEQDLLGRPFADVAGPGEATRSVDRHMRTVAETGRALRDESYSQAADPSQQVWDVEMWPVRDAAGRVVATALAGLDSTEQHRARRRLALLDEAASALGTTLDVGRTAEELVALLVPDFADFAAVDLLDWVLDAEAPPLRGDPEVTLRRTAHASA
;
A
#
# COMPACT_ATOMS: atom_id res chain seq x y z
N MET A 1 0.26 29.54 15.32
CA MET A 1 1.60 29.44 15.94
C MET A 1 2.50 29.08 14.80
N ASP A 2 3.37 29.99 14.38
CA ASP A 2 4.12 29.86 13.12
C ASP A 2 4.84 28.50 13.08
N ASP A 3 4.75 27.81 11.94
CA ASP A 3 5.48 26.57 11.64
C ASP A 3 6.98 26.84 11.76
N ALA A 4 7.52 26.71 12.97
CA ALA A 4 8.92 26.96 13.24
C ALA A 4 9.75 25.82 12.64
N SER A 5 10.15 25.96 11.38
CA SER A 5 11.14 25.08 10.77
C SER A 5 12.50 25.38 11.40
N ALA A 6 13.07 24.39 12.07
CA ALA A 6 14.43 24.47 12.60
C ALA A 6 15.44 23.99 11.55
N ALA A 7 16.60 24.61 11.56
CA ALA A 7 17.81 24.18 10.86
C ALA A 7 19.01 24.27 11.80
N LEU A 8 19.93 23.31 11.70
CA LEU A 8 21.25 23.35 12.30
C LEU A 8 22.30 22.85 11.31
N VAL A 9 23.56 23.19 11.56
CA VAL A 9 24.71 22.68 10.80
C VAL A 9 25.63 21.96 11.76
N VAL A 10 26.08 20.77 11.38
CA VAL A 10 27.10 20.02 12.11
C VAL A 10 28.31 19.81 11.23
N ASP A 11 29.51 19.91 11.79
CA ASP A 11 30.74 19.57 11.08
C ASP A 11 30.93 18.04 10.96
N ALA A 12 31.99 17.61 10.27
CA ALA A 12 32.32 16.19 10.09
C ALA A 12 32.64 15.44 11.41
N ARG A 13 32.83 16.16 12.53
CA ARG A 13 33.04 15.58 13.86
C ARG A 13 31.74 15.52 14.68
N GLY A 14 30.62 15.96 14.11
CA GLY A 14 29.33 16.02 14.77
C GLY A 14 29.21 17.19 15.76
N VAL A 15 30.02 18.23 15.62
CA VAL A 15 29.94 19.46 16.42
C VAL A 15 29.03 20.44 15.73
N VAL A 16 28.09 21.04 16.48
CA VAL A 16 27.17 22.04 15.96
C VAL A 16 27.94 23.31 15.61
N THR A 17 27.86 23.76 14.36
CA THR A 17 28.50 24.98 13.84
C THR A 17 27.49 26.05 13.42
N GLY A 18 26.22 25.68 13.25
CA GLY A 18 25.13 26.60 12.92
C GLY A 18 23.85 26.23 13.65
N TRP A 19 23.09 27.25 14.07
CA TRP A 19 21.86 27.10 14.82
C TRP A 19 20.86 28.18 14.39
N SER A 20 19.73 27.77 13.81
CA SER A 20 18.69 28.69 13.39
C SER A 20 17.83 29.17 14.56
N GLU A 21 17.08 30.25 14.32
CA GLU A 21 16.06 30.74 15.24
C GLU A 21 14.95 29.72 15.48
N GLY A 22 14.54 28.96 14.45
CA GLY A 22 13.58 27.86 14.62
C GLY A 22 14.10 26.78 15.57
N ALA A 23 15.39 26.45 15.53
CA ALA A 23 15.99 25.49 16.45
C ALA A 23 15.95 25.98 17.91
N ARG A 24 16.16 27.29 18.14
CA ARG A 24 15.99 27.92 19.44
C ARG A 24 14.55 27.85 19.94
N LEU A 25 13.57 28.13 19.07
CA LEU A 25 12.16 28.06 19.41
C LEU A 25 11.70 26.64 19.75
N LEU A 26 12.19 25.63 19.03
CA LEU A 26 11.77 24.24 19.23
C LEU A 26 12.47 23.55 20.41
N THR A 27 13.68 23.95 20.77
CA THR A 27 14.50 23.25 21.79
C THR A 27 14.78 24.09 23.04
N GLY A 28 14.54 25.40 22.98
CA GLY A 28 14.88 26.36 24.04
C GLY A 28 16.37 26.70 24.14
N PHE A 29 17.26 26.03 23.42
CA PHE A 29 18.70 26.34 23.43
C PHE A 29 19.03 27.50 22.50
N SER A 30 19.79 28.46 23.00
CA SER A 30 20.31 29.53 22.16
C SER A 30 21.44 29.03 21.24
N ALA A 31 21.74 29.79 20.18
CA ALA A 31 22.90 29.50 19.35
C ALA A 31 24.21 29.51 20.15
N GLU A 32 24.34 30.40 21.13
CA GLU A 32 25.53 30.48 22.00
C GLU A 32 25.71 29.22 22.87
N GLU A 33 24.60 28.57 23.23
CA GLU A 33 24.62 27.35 24.05
C GLU A 33 24.73 26.08 23.23
N ALA A 34 24.33 26.10 21.97
CA ALA A 34 24.33 24.94 21.08
C ALA A 34 25.61 24.86 20.23
N VAL A 35 26.08 25.99 19.68
CA VAL A 35 27.26 26.03 18.81
C VAL A 35 28.53 25.67 19.59
N GLY A 36 29.36 24.81 19.00
CA GLY A 36 30.57 24.28 19.61
C GLY A 36 30.37 23.01 20.44
N ARG A 37 29.13 22.56 20.64
CA ARG A 37 28.83 21.31 21.36
C ARG A 37 28.63 20.13 20.40
N PRO A 38 28.95 18.90 20.85
CA PRO A 38 28.52 17.70 20.16
C PRO A 38 27.00 17.63 20.03
N VAL A 39 26.48 17.37 18.83
CA VAL A 39 25.03 17.29 18.59
C VAL A 39 24.34 16.21 19.44
N ARG A 40 25.08 15.14 19.78
CA ARG A 40 24.61 14.04 20.64
C ARG A 40 24.19 14.52 22.04
N ASP A 41 24.77 15.60 22.55
CA ASP A 41 24.48 16.14 23.88
C ASP A 41 23.11 16.82 23.95
N LEU A 42 22.52 17.12 22.78
CA LEU A 42 21.21 17.73 22.62
C LEU A 42 20.10 16.66 22.42
N LEU A 43 20.49 15.42 22.09
CA LEU A 43 19.57 14.31 21.95
C LEU A 43 19.15 13.80 23.34
N ALA A 44 17.88 13.45 23.49
CA ALA A 44 17.39 12.72 24.66
C ALA A 44 17.67 11.22 24.44
N VAL A 45 18.95 10.83 24.50
CA VAL A 45 19.35 9.43 24.48
C VAL A 45 19.29 8.89 25.91
N GLU A 46 18.45 7.88 26.14
CA GLU A 46 18.46 7.08 27.38
C GLU A 46 19.88 6.50 27.59
N PRO A 47 20.49 6.66 28.77
CA PRO A 47 21.82 6.11 29.04
C PRO A 47 21.74 4.57 29.07
N GLY A 48 22.12 3.94 27.95
CA GLY A 48 22.10 2.48 27.78
C GLY A 48 21.86 1.97 26.36
N ALA A 49 21.46 2.82 25.41
CA ALA A 49 21.21 2.44 24.01
C ALA A 49 22.45 2.59 23.09
N ASP A 50 23.66 2.56 23.64
CA ASP A 50 24.91 2.98 22.98
C ASP A 50 25.63 1.87 22.19
N ASP A 51 24.95 0.79 21.80
CA ASP A 51 25.61 -0.32 21.05
C ASP A 51 24.97 -0.66 19.69
N ASP A 52 23.87 0.01 19.30
CA ASP A 52 23.14 -0.35 18.06
C ASP A 52 22.75 0.83 17.16
N LEU A 53 23.29 2.04 17.40
CA LEU A 53 23.20 3.12 16.41
C LEU A 53 24.23 2.83 15.32
N PRO A 54 23.82 2.40 14.10
CA PRO A 54 24.79 2.09 13.07
C PRO A 54 25.56 3.36 12.75
N ARG A 55 26.89 3.24 12.65
CA ARG A 55 27.82 4.22 12.05
C ARG A 55 27.55 4.41 10.54
N ARG A 56 26.28 4.43 10.13
CA ARG A 56 25.80 4.51 8.76
C ARG A 56 25.67 5.97 8.33
N PRO A 57 25.90 6.27 7.04
CA PRO A 57 25.64 7.59 6.49
C PRO A 57 24.17 7.92 6.71
N ILE A 58 23.90 9.11 7.22
CA ILE A 58 22.57 9.59 7.58
C ILE A 58 21.66 9.50 6.34
N VAL A 59 20.73 8.54 6.33
CA VAL A 59 19.61 8.45 5.37
C VAL A 59 18.55 9.47 5.83
N PRO A 60 17.86 10.18 4.92
CA PRO A 60 17.61 11.60 5.13
C PRO A 60 16.34 11.94 5.91
N VAL A 61 15.63 11.02 6.57
CA VAL A 61 14.48 11.37 7.42
C VAL A 61 14.35 10.40 8.60
N GLY A 62 14.26 10.92 9.83
CA GLY A 62 14.00 10.12 11.03
C GLY A 62 13.45 10.96 12.19
N VAL A 63 12.58 10.36 13.01
CA VAL A 63 12.08 11.01 14.24
C VAL A 63 13.09 10.79 15.36
N VAL A 64 13.56 11.86 15.99
CA VAL A 64 14.41 11.82 17.16
C VAL A 64 13.78 12.57 18.32
N THR A 65 14.03 12.10 19.52
CA THR A 65 13.64 12.82 20.73
C THR A 65 14.81 13.68 21.17
N VAL A 66 14.58 14.99 21.28
CA VAL A 66 15.55 15.94 21.85
C VAL A 66 15.10 16.39 23.22
N ARG A 67 16.06 16.73 24.08
CA ARG A 67 15.74 17.32 25.38
C ARG A 67 15.60 18.82 25.21
N HIS A 68 14.46 19.37 25.60
CA HIS A 68 14.25 20.80 25.67
C HIS A 68 15.02 21.39 26.87
N ARG A 69 15.36 22.69 26.81
CA ARG A 69 16.14 23.40 27.85
C ARG A 69 15.55 23.28 29.26
N ASP A 70 14.22 23.30 29.37
CA ASP A 70 13.50 23.20 30.66
C ASP A 70 13.38 21.76 31.18
N GLY A 71 13.91 20.77 30.46
CA GLY A 71 13.99 19.37 30.86
C GLY A 71 12.92 18.45 30.27
N HIS A 72 11.87 18.95 29.59
CA HIS A 72 10.94 18.07 28.87
C HIS A 72 11.55 17.56 27.56
N THR A 73 10.91 16.59 26.92
CA THR A 73 11.35 16.03 25.63
C THR A 73 10.47 16.51 24.49
N VAL A 74 11.09 16.79 23.34
CA VAL A 74 10.39 17.18 22.11
C VAL A 74 10.75 16.18 21.02
N ALA A 75 9.74 15.56 20.42
CA ALA A 75 9.93 14.70 19.26
C ALA A 75 10.07 15.57 18.00
N LEU A 76 11.16 15.40 17.26
CA LEU A 76 11.45 16.14 16.03
C LEU A 76 11.68 15.18 14.88
N ARG A 77 11.03 15.45 13.75
CA ARG A 77 11.35 14.81 12.48
C ARG A 77 12.49 15.56 11.83
N LEU A 78 13.62 14.89 11.70
CA LEU A 78 14.83 15.44 11.08
C LEU A 78 14.89 15.09 9.62
N ALA A 79 15.49 15.97 8.82
CA ALA A 79 16.09 15.62 7.55
C ALA A 79 17.52 16.15 7.46
N ALA A 80 18.45 15.36 6.93
CA ALA A 80 19.85 15.73 6.87
C ALA A 80 20.43 15.61 5.46
N CYS A 81 21.17 16.64 5.05
CA CYS A 81 21.87 16.71 3.79
C CYS A 81 23.38 16.87 4.06
N ARG A 82 24.19 16.01 3.46
CA ARG A 82 25.66 16.13 3.55
C ARG A 82 26.15 17.35 2.78
N VAL A 83 27.06 18.11 3.40
CA VAL A 83 27.76 19.23 2.78
C VAL A 83 29.10 18.73 2.28
N HIS A 84 29.36 18.93 0.99
CA HIS A 84 30.61 18.54 0.35
C HIS A 84 31.59 19.71 0.41
N GLY A 85 32.79 19.45 0.91
CA GLY A 85 33.93 20.36 0.85
C GLY A 85 34.67 20.29 -0.48
N PRO A 86 35.67 21.16 -0.71
CA PRO A 86 36.50 21.09 -1.90
C PRO A 86 37.18 19.72 -2.02
N GLY A 87 37.03 19.08 -3.19
CA GLY A 87 37.61 17.76 -3.46
C GLY A 87 36.87 16.58 -2.82
N ASP A 88 35.55 16.66 -2.62
CA ASP A 88 34.70 15.60 -2.03
C ASP A 88 35.02 15.30 -0.54
N ALA A 89 35.74 16.21 0.12
CA ALA A 89 35.99 16.15 1.54
C ALA A 89 34.68 16.28 2.32
N ASP A 90 34.52 15.50 3.40
CA ASP A 90 33.37 15.62 4.27
C ASP A 90 33.41 16.96 5.03
N ALA A 91 32.52 17.89 4.70
CA ALA A 91 32.43 19.18 5.38
C ALA A 91 31.37 19.20 6.49
N GLY A 92 30.61 18.11 6.65
CA GLY A 92 29.56 17.97 7.66
C GLY A 92 28.17 17.84 7.05
N HIS A 93 27.15 18.21 7.81
CA HIS A 93 25.73 18.04 7.44
C HIS A 93 24.91 19.29 7.79
N VAL A 94 23.95 19.62 6.94
CA VAL A 94 22.84 20.52 7.27
C VAL A 94 21.68 19.64 7.70
N VAL A 95 21.11 19.90 8.87
CA VAL A 95 19.95 19.18 9.40
C VAL A 95 18.79 20.16 9.55
N THR A 96 17.66 19.85 8.94
CA THR A 96 16.39 20.53 9.17
C THR A 96 15.52 19.71 10.12
N ALA A 97 14.76 20.34 10.99
CA ALA A 97 13.90 19.69 11.97
C ALA A 97 12.54 20.37 12.04
N LEU A 98 11.50 19.56 12.18
CA LEU A 98 10.13 19.99 12.43
C LEU A 98 9.56 19.20 13.61
N PRO A 99 8.59 19.73 14.37
CA PRO A 99 7.87 18.92 15.36
C PRO A 99 7.35 17.63 14.72
N ALA A 100 7.54 16.50 15.39
CA ALA A 100 7.08 15.20 14.87
C ALA A 100 5.55 15.15 14.75
N GLU A 101 4.85 15.87 15.63
CA GLU A 101 3.39 16.03 15.66
C GLU A 101 2.90 17.22 14.83
N ALA A 102 3.79 17.97 14.16
CA ALA A 102 3.33 19.00 13.24
C ALA A 102 2.53 18.30 12.14
N GLU A 103 1.21 18.56 12.11
CA GLU A 103 0.35 18.18 10.98
C GLU A 103 1.08 18.56 9.69
N GLU A 104 1.02 17.69 8.69
CA GLU A 104 1.69 17.95 7.43
C GLU A 104 0.97 19.10 6.70
N THR A 105 1.34 20.34 7.03
CA THR A 105 0.67 21.57 6.59
C THR A 105 0.85 21.86 5.10
N THR A 106 1.80 21.16 4.46
CA THR A 106 1.95 21.23 3.00
C THR A 106 0.68 20.73 2.32
N LEU A 107 0.27 21.41 1.26
CA LEU A 107 -0.87 20.98 0.45
C LEU A 107 -0.68 19.53 -0.06
N ALA A 108 0.54 19.17 -0.44
CA ALA A 108 0.88 17.82 -0.91
C ALA A 108 0.71 16.76 0.19
N GLY A 109 1.13 17.06 1.42
CA GLY A 109 0.94 16.17 2.57
C GLY A 109 -0.52 15.92 2.88
N ARG A 110 -1.34 16.96 2.89
CA ARG A 110 -2.80 16.83 3.06
C ARG A 110 -3.46 16.04 1.94
N VAL A 111 -3.06 16.26 0.68
CA VAL A 111 -3.59 15.49 -0.46
C VAL A 111 -3.23 14.01 -0.34
N PHE A 112 -2.01 13.70 0.09
CA PHE A 112 -1.57 12.32 0.34
C PHE A 112 -2.41 11.68 1.46
N GLU A 113 -2.56 12.37 2.59
CA GLU A 113 -3.22 11.83 3.77
C GLU A 113 -4.73 11.65 3.58
N GLN A 114 -5.37 12.58 2.89
CA GLN A 114 -6.82 12.56 2.62
C GLN A 114 -7.21 11.75 1.38
N SER A 115 -6.24 11.15 0.69
CA SER A 115 -6.50 10.31 -0.48
C SER A 115 -7.31 9.08 -0.08
N SER A 116 -8.36 8.79 -0.84
CA SER A 116 -9.15 7.56 -0.70
C SER A 116 -8.45 6.32 -1.27
N LEU A 117 -7.36 6.51 -2.03
CA LEU A 117 -6.51 5.41 -2.48
C LEU A 117 -5.48 5.09 -1.38
N PRO A 118 -5.31 3.80 -1.02
CA PRO A 118 -4.15 3.32 -0.29
C PRO A 118 -2.86 3.70 -1.02
N ILE A 119 -2.04 4.57 -0.41
CA ILE A 119 -0.72 4.95 -0.94
C ILE A 119 0.34 4.67 0.12
N SER A 120 1.38 3.94 -0.28
CA SER A 120 2.56 3.65 0.53
C SER A 120 3.85 4.02 -0.20
N VAL A 121 4.89 4.34 0.55
CA VAL A 121 6.23 4.62 0.03
C VAL A 121 7.24 3.75 0.78
N PHE A 122 8.15 3.15 0.01
CA PHE A 122 9.13 2.18 0.48
C PHE A 122 10.56 2.62 0.17
N ASP A 123 11.49 2.32 1.07
CA ASP A 123 12.92 2.47 0.80
C ASP A 123 13.46 1.39 -0.17
N ALA A 124 14.78 1.43 -0.42
CA ALA A 124 15.46 0.47 -1.30
C ALA A 124 15.44 -0.98 -0.78
N GLU A 125 15.23 -1.16 0.53
CA GLU A 125 15.06 -2.45 1.19
C GLU A 125 13.59 -2.85 1.35
N HIS A 126 12.67 -2.15 0.69
CA HIS A 126 11.23 -2.37 0.71
C HIS A 126 10.59 -2.26 2.09
N ARG A 127 11.12 -1.37 2.94
CA ARG A 127 10.53 -1.01 4.23
C ARG A 127 9.66 0.21 4.10
N PHE A 128 8.54 0.24 4.82
CA PHE A 128 7.65 1.40 4.83
C PHE A 128 8.40 2.63 5.36
N ILE A 129 8.50 3.68 4.55
CA ILE A 129 8.97 4.99 5.00
C ILE A 129 7.83 5.99 5.11
N ARG A 130 6.67 5.68 4.51
CA ARG A 130 5.45 6.47 4.59
C ARG A 130 4.24 5.66 4.11
N LEU A 131 3.08 5.95 4.66
CA LEU A 131 1.79 5.42 4.20
C LEU A 131 0.68 6.37 4.64
N ASN A 132 -0.39 6.51 3.86
CA ASN A 132 -1.54 7.32 4.26
C ASN A 132 -2.53 6.52 5.11
N ALA A 133 -3.53 7.21 5.68
CA ALA A 133 -4.63 6.59 6.42
C ALA A 133 -5.29 5.41 5.68
N ALA A 134 -5.56 5.56 4.38
CA ALA A 134 -6.20 4.49 3.58
C ALA A 134 -5.31 3.24 3.46
N ALA A 135 -3.98 3.41 3.33
CA ALA A 135 -3.05 2.28 3.32
C ALA A 135 -2.88 1.64 4.69
N ALA A 136 -2.86 2.43 5.76
CA ALA A 136 -2.81 1.90 7.12
C ALA A 136 -4.04 1.01 7.42
N GLU A 137 -5.23 1.48 7.04
CA GLU A 137 -6.48 0.72 7.14
C GLU A 137 -6.42 -0.58 6.30
N ALA A 138 -6.00 -0.48 5.03
CA ALA A 138 -5.88 -1.65 4.15
C ALA A 138 -4.88 -2.70 4.67
N MET A 139 -3.81 -2.27 5.33
CA MET A 139 -2.80 -3.15 5.93
C MET A 139 -3.15 -3.62 7.35
N GLY A 140 -4.26 -3.15 7.92
CA GLY A 140 -4.76 -3.57 9.23
C GLY A 140 -3.91 -3.10 10.43
N GLY A 141 -3.23 -1.95 10.32
CA GLY A 141 -2.37 -1.40 11.36
C GLY A 141 -2.38 0.13 11.43
N SER A 142 -1.73 0.72 12.44
CA SER A 142 -1.48 2.16 12.46
C SER A 142 -0.24 2.51 11.63
N GLU A 143 -0.13 3.75 11.14
CA GLU A 143 1.07 4.21 10.44
C GLU A 143 2.33 3.95 11.28
N GLN A 144 2.29 4.31 12.57
CA GLN A 144 3.43 4.16 13.49
C GLN A 144 3.90 2.70 13.64
N ASP A 145 2.97 1.75 13.63
CA ASP A 145 3.29 0.33 13.75
C ASP A 145 3.85 -0.29 12.47
N LEU A 146 3.67 0.39 11.33
CA LEU A 146 4.03 -0.11 10.01
C LEU A 146 5.34 0.50 9.50
N LEU A 147 5.65 1.74 9.88
CA LEU A 147 6.90 2.41 9.52
C LEU A 147 8.14 1.59 9.92
N GLY A 148 9.12 1.52 9.01
CA GLY A 148 10.38 0.77 9.15
C GLY A 148 10.27 -0.74 8.97
N ARG A 149 9.05 -1.31 8.96
CA ARG A 149 8.87 -2.76 8.77
C ARG A 149 8.99 -3.15 7.31
N PRO A 150 9.52 -4.35 6.99
CA PRO A 150 9.53 -4.87 5.63
C PRO A 150 8.11 -5.14 5.14
N PHE A 151 7.81 -4.77 3.88
CA PHE A 151 6.52 -5.05 3.26
C PHE A 151 6.13 -6.54 3.36
N ALA A 152 7.07 -7.43 3.08
CA ALA A 152 6.83 -8.88 3.08
C ALA A 152 6.42 -9.43 4.46
N ASP A 153 6.89 -8.82 5.55
CA ASP A 153 6.55 -9.23 6.91
C ASP A 153 5.14 -8.78 7.30
N VAL A 154 4.65 -7.68 6.72
CA VAL A 154 3.31 -7.15 6.99
C VAL A 154 2.27 -7.82 6.09
N ALA A 155 2.53 -7.91 4.79
CA ALA A 155 1.61 -8.52 3.82
C ALA A 155 1.51 -10.05 3.98
N GLY A 156 2.48 -10.67 4.66
CA GLY A 156 2.51 -12.10 4.91
C GLY A 156 2.96 -12.92 3.69
N PRO A 157 3.09 -14.25 3.85
CA PRO A 157 3.60 -15.11 2.81
C PRO A 157 2.56 -15.32 1.70
N GLY A 158 3.00 -15.25 0.43
CA GLY A 158 2.13 -15.51 -0.71
C GLY A 158 2.80 -15.14 -2.03
N GLU A 159 2.28 -15.66 -3.14
CA GLU A 159 2.79 -15.27 -4.46
C GLU A 159 2.48 -13.80 -4.76
N ALA A 160 1.34 -13.29 -4.31
CA ALA A 160 1.01 -11.86 -4.38
C ALA A 160 2.09 -11.01 -3.72
N THR A 161 2.45 -11.28 -2.46
CA THR A 161 3.51 -10.54 -1.75
C THR A 161 4.84 -10.58 -2.50
N ARG A 162 5.26 -11.76 -2.98
CA ARG A 162 6.52 -11.92 -3.75
C ARG A 162 6.50 -11.17 -5.07
N SER A 163 5.35 -11.15 -5.74
CA SER A 163 5.19 -10.40 -6.98
C SER A 163 5.31 -8.91 -6.70
N VAL A 164 4.67 -8.36 -5.64
CA VAL A 164 4.78 -6.92 -5.29
C VAL A 164 6.23 -6.54 -5.02
N ASP A 165 6.94 -7.37 -4.25
CA ASP A 165 8.37 -7.19 -3.98
C ASP A 165 9.22 -7.14 -5.27
N ARG A 166 8.92 -8.02 -6.24
CA ARG A 166 9.60 -8.06 -7.54
C ARG A 166 9.32 -6.81 -8.37
N HIS A 167 8.08 -6.31 -8.36
CA HIS A 167 7.70 -5.09 -9.06
C HIS A 167 8.34 -3.85 -8.43
N MET A 168 8.39 -3.74 -7.09
CA MET A 168 9.10 -2.66 -6.41
C MET A 168 10.58 -2.63 -6.79
N ARG A 169 11.24 -3.79 -6.82
CA ARG A 169 12.63 -3.92 -7.27
C ARG A 169 12.80 -3.49 -8.72
N THR A 170 11.90 -3.92 -9.61
CA THR A 170 11.93 -3.54 -11.03
C THR A 170 11.79 -2.03 -11.21
N VAL A 171 10.88 -1.38 -10.48
CA VAL A 171 10.70 0.08 -10.52
C VAL A 171 11.93 0.81 -10.00
N ALA A 172 12.53 0.33 -8.90
CA ALA A 172 13.75 0.91 -8.34
C ALA A 172 14.94 0.80 -9.30
N GLU A 173 15.14 -0.36 -9.92
CA GLU A 173 16.25 -0.63 -10.83
C GLU A 173 16.10 0.09 -12.18
N THR A 174 14.90 0.08 -12.76
CA THR A 174 14.64 0.67 -14.08
C THR A 174 14.34 2.17 -14.02
N GLY A 175 13.88 2.65 -12.87
CA GLY A 175 13.37 4.01 -12.71
C GLY A 175 12.15 4.31 -13.58
N ARG A 176 11.40 3.28 -14.00
CA ARG A 176 10.15 3.42 -14.78
C ARG A 176 8.97 3.00 -13.93
N ALA A 177 7.85 3.70 -14.09
CA ALA A 177 6.61 3.30 -13.45
C ALA A 177 6.12 1.94 -14.00
N LEU A 178 5.49 1.17 -13.13
CA LEU A 178 4.91 -0.13 -13.44
C LEU A 178 3.47 -0.13 -12.97
N ARG A 179 2.57 -0.56 -13.85
CA ARG A 179 1.18 -0.82 -13.52
C ARG A 179 0.91 -2.30 -13.73
N ASP A 180 0.29 -2.93 -12.75
CA ASP A 180 -0.13 -4.32 -12.82
C ASP A 180 -1.62 -4.40 -12.48
N GLU A 181 -2.41 -4.79 -13.48
CA GLU A 181 -3.85 -4.97 -13.35
C GLU A 181 -4.09 -6.43 -12.98
N SER A 182 -4.78 -6.68 -11.85
CA SER A 182 -5.08 -8.02 -11.34
C SER A 182 -3.97 -8.69 -10.52
N TYR A 183 -3.57 -8.06 -9.42
CA TYR A 183 -3.04 -8.80 -8.28
C TYR A 183 -4.15 -9.67 -7.68
N SER A 184 -4.35 -10.84 -8.29
CA SER A 184 -5.18 -11.92 -7.74
C SER A 184 -4.34 -13.19 -7.68
N GLN A 185 -4.34 -13.84 -6.52
CA GLN A 185 -3.93 -15.24 -6.47
C GLN A 185 -4.94 -16.04 -7.31
N ALA A 186 -4.48 -16.56 -8.44
CA ALA A 186 -5.27 -17.43 -9.29
C ALA A 186 -5.58 -18.73 -8.52
N ALA A 187 -6.78 -18.85 -7.95
CA ALA A 187 -7.50 -20.10 -7.66
C ALA A 187 -8.86 -19.89 -6.97
N ASP A 188 -9.09 -18.77 -6.25
CA ASP A 188 -10.23 -18.63 -5.33
C ASP A 188 -11.16 -17.44 -5.71
N PRO A 189 -12.45 -17.68 -6.04
CA PRO A 189 -13.44 -16.65 -6.34
C PRO A 189 -13.73 -15.66 -5.20
N SER A 190 -13.34 -15.99 -3.95
CA SER A 190 -13.55 -15.15 -2.77
C SER A 190 -12.47 -14.06 -2.59
N GLN A 191 -11.40 -14.08 -3.38
CA GLN A 191 -10.22 -13.24 -3.13
C GLN A 191 -10.31 -11.84 -3.75
N GLN A 192 -9.75 -10.87 -3.01
CA GLN A 192 -9.65 -9.47 -3.42
C GLN A 192 -8.74 -9.32 -4.64
N VAL A 193 -9.19 -8.55 -5.62
CA VAL A 193 -8.42 -8.18 -6.81
C VAL A 193 -7.93 -6.75 -6.62
N TRP A 194 -6.62 -6.57 -6.72
CA TRP A 194 -6.00 -5.26 -6.61
C TRP A 194 -5.41 -4.83 -7.95
N ASP A 195 -5.68 -3.59 -8.35
CA ASP A 195 -4.89 -2.90 -9.37
C ASP A 195 -3.82 -2.11 -8.64
N VAL A 196 -2.54 -2.34 -8.97
CA VAL A 196 -1.43 -1.62 -8.34
C VAL A 196 -0.70 -0.77 -9.36
N GLU A 197 -0.39 0.45 -8.95
CA GLU A 197 0.51 1.33 -9.67
C GLU A 197 1.71 1.63 -8.79
N MET A 198 2.90 1.48 -9.35
CA MET A 198 4.16 1.72 -8.66
C MET A 198 5.00 2.71 -9.46
N TRP A 199 5.61 3.68 -8.78
CA TRP A 199 6.45 4.69 -9.41
C TRP A 199 7.68 5.02 -8.58
N PRO A 200 8.81 5.38 -9.23
CA PRO A 200 10.01 5.75 -8.52
C PRO A 200 9.86 7.17 -7.97
N VAL A 201 10.19 7.35 -6.70
CA VAL A 201 10.36 8.67 -6.08
C VAL A 201 11.81 9.09 -6.26
N ARG A 202 12.02 10.30 -6.78
CA ARG A 202 13.35 10.82 -7.09
C ARG A 202 13.73 11.99 -6.20
N ASP A 203 15.02 12.07 -5.86
CA ASP A 203 15.59 13.26 -5.22
C ASP A 203 15.76 14.41 -6.24
N ALA A 204 16.20 15.57 -5.75
CA ALA A 204 16.47 16.74 -6.59
C ALA A 204 17.58 16.51 -7.64
N ALA A 205 18.42 15.48 -7.45
CA ALA A 205 19.45 15.07 -8.41
C ALA A 205 18.92 14.06 -9.44
N GLY A 206 17.65 13.69 -9.37
CA GLY A 206 16.99 12.74 -10.27
C GLY A 206 17.25 11.27 -9.94
N ARG A 207 17.93 10.96 -8.83
CA ARG A 207 18.19 9.58 -8.40
C ARG A 207 16.95 8.99 -7.74
N VAL A 208 16.66 7.72 -8.04
CA VAL A 208 15.57 7.00 -7.35
C VAL A 208 15.98 6.78 -5.90
N VAL A 209 15.17 7.26 -4.96
CA VAL A 209 15.40 7.15 -3.51
C VAL A 209 14.35 6.33 -2.79
N ALA A 210 13.19 6.10 -3.42
CA ALA A 210 12.12 5.30 -2.87
C ALA A 210 11.24 4.77 -4.01
N THR A 211 10.39 3.79 -3.71
CA THR A 211 9.32 3.33 -4.58
C THR A 211 7.99 3.63 -3.90
N ALA A 212 7.12 4.36 -4.59
CA ALA A 212 5.75 4.57 -4.15
C ALA A 212 4.82 3.56 -4.82
N LEU A 213 3.76 3.20 -4.12
CA LEU A 213 2.74 2.24 -4.53
C LEU A 213 1.37 2.82 -4.20
N ALA A 214 0.46 2.82 -5.17
CA ALA A 214 -0.97 2.96 -4.93
C ALA A 214 -1.67 1.64 -5.24
N GLY A 215 -2.60 1.25 -4.36
CA GLY A 215 -3.49 0.12 -4.58
C GLY A 215 -4.92 0.60 -4.82
N LEU A 216 -5.62 -0.01 -5.76
CA LEU A 216 -7.05 0.14 -5.95
C LEU A 216 -7.71 -1.24 -5.80
N ASP A 217 -8.64 -1.36 -4.87
CA ASP A 217 -9.51 -2.53 -4.79
C ASP A 217 -10.45 -2.54 -6.00
N SER A 218 -10.21 -3.46 -6.93
CA SER A 218 -10.99 -3.65 -8.15
C SER A 218 -11.84 -4.93 -8.09
N THR A 219 -12.00 -5.52 -6.91
CA THR A 219 -12.69 -6.80 -6.68
C THR A 219 -14.11 -6.80 -7.24
N GLU A 220 -14.93 -5.82 -6.87
CA GLU A 220 -16.33 -5.75 -7.31
C GLU A 220 -16.45 -5.52 -8.82
N GLN A 221 -15.56 -4.72 -9.39
CA GLN A 221 -15.50 -4.49 -10.84
C GLN A 221 -15.12 -5.78 -11.57
N HIS A 222 -14.14 -6.52 -11.05
CA HIS A 222 -13.71 -7.79 -11.63
C HIS A 222 -14.84 -8.84 -11.54
N ARG A 223 -15.51 -8.96 -10.38
CA ARG A 223 -16.69 -9.84 -10.20
C ARG A 223 -17.82 -9.49 -11.17
N ALA A 224 -18.14 -8.21 -11.33
CA ALA A 224 -19.17 -7.76 -12.25
C ALA A 224 -18.81 -8.08 -13.71
N ARG A 225 -17.56 -7.83 -14.13
CA ARG A 225 -17.08 -8.17 -15.48
C ARG A 225 -17.13 -9.67 -15.74
N ARG A 226 -16.67 -10.50 -14.78
CA ARG A 226 -16.72 -11.96 -14.90
C ARG A 226 -18.15 -12.47 -14.99
N ARG A 227 -19.07 -11.91 -14.20
CA ARG A 227 -20.50 -12.22 -14.29
C ARG A 227 -21.09 -11.91 -15.67
N LEU A 228 -20.74 -10.76 -16.25
CA LEU A 228 -21.20 -10.39 -17.60
C LEU A 228 -20.61 -11.30 -18.68
N ALA A 229 -19.33 -11.66 -18.58
CA ALA A 229 -18.69 -12.57 -19.53
C ALA A 229 -19.35 -13.95 -19.53
N LEU A 230 -19.66 -14.50 -18.34
CA LEU A 230 -20.40 -15.77 -18.22
C LEU A 230 -21.82 -15.69 -18.85
N LEU A 231 -22.51 -14.56 -18.69
CA LEU A 231 -23.82 -14.36 -19.31
C LEU A 231 -23.74 -14.26 -20.83
N ASP A 232 -22.69 -13.65 -21.38
CA ASP A 232 -22.45 -13.56 -22.82
C ASP A 232 -22.11 -14.94 -23.42
N GLU A 233 -21.29 -15.71 -22.71
CA GLU A 233 -21.00 -17.11 -23.05
C GLU A 233 -22.28 -17.97 -23.00
N ALA A 234 -23.10 -17.81 -21.96
CA ALA A 234 -24.40 -18.47 -21.84
C ALA A 234 -25.31 -18.13 -23.02
N ALA A 235 -25.43 -16.85 -23.37
CA ALA A 235 -26.26 -16.39 -24.47
C ALA A 235 -25.77 -16.89 -25.84
N SER A 236 -24.46 -17.13 -25.98
CA SER A 236 -23.86 -17.64 -27.22
C SER A 236 -23.93 -19.17 -27.34
N ALA A 237 -23.91 -19.90 -26.23
CA ALA A 237 -23.94 -21.36 -26.21
C ALA A 237 -25.36 -21.94 -26.14
N LEU A 238 -26.22 -21.36 -25.30
CA LEU A 238 -27.59 -21.85 -25.04
C LEU A 238 -28.52 -21.47 -26.20
N GLY A 239 -29.38 -22.42 -26.61
CA GLY A 239 -30.36 -22.20 -27.69
C GLY A 239 -29.80 -22.36 -29.11
N THR A 240 -28.58 -22.86 -29.26
CA THR A 240 -28.02 -23.29 -30.55
C THR A 240 -28.65 -24.61 -31.05
N THR A 241 -29.34 -25.33 -30.17
CA THR A 241 -30.07 -26.56 -30.49
C THR A 241 -31.54 -26.46 -30.06
N LEU A 242 -32.43 -27.18 -30.75
CA LEU A 242 -33.85 -27.34 -30.37
C LEU A 242 -34.06 -28.42 -29.29
N ASP A 243 -32.98 -29.00 -28.76
CA ASP A 243 -33.01 -30.03 -27.75
C ASP A 243 -32.97 -29.39 -26.35
N VAL A 244 -34.13 -29.40 -25.69
CA VAL A 244 -34.33 -28.79 -24.38
C VAL A 244 -33.54 -29.54 -23.30
N GLY A 245 -33.33 -30.85 -23.46
CA GLY A 245 -32.53 -31.66 -22.54
C GLY A 245 -31.05 -31.27 -22.61
N ARG A 246 -30.51 -31.17 -23.83
CA ARG A 246 -29.13 -30.73 -24.04
C ARG A 246 -28.89 -29.30 -23.55
N THR A 247 -29.85 -28.40 -23.78
CA THR A 247 -29.77 -27.01 -23.30
C THR A 247 -29.75 -26.96 -21.76
N ALA A 248 -30.49 -27.85 -21.09
CA ALA A 248 -30.49 -27.95 -19.63
C ALA A 248 -29.13 -28.44 -19.08
N GLU A 249 -28.49 -29.40 -19.73
CA GLU A 249 -27.15 -29.88 -19.37
C GLU A 249 -26.10 -28.79 -19.55
N GLU A 250 -26.11 -28.10 -20.70
CA GLU A 250 -25.19 -27.00 -21.02
C GLU A 250 -25.35 -25.84 -20.02
N LEU A 251 -26.58 -25.52 -19.59
CA LEU A 251 -26.83 -24.48 -18.59
C LEU A 251 -26.24 -24.84 -17.22
N VAL A 252 -26.44 -26.07 -16.76
CA VAL A 252 -25.96 -26.50 -15.45
C VAL A 252 -24.44 -26.64 -15.43
N ALA A 253 -23.83 -27.12 -16.52
CA ALA A 253 -22.38 -27.19 -16.68
C ALA A 253 -21.71 -25.80 -16.75
N LEU A 254 -22.42 -24.78 -17.22
CA LEU A 254 -21.92 -23.40 -17.23
C LEU A 254 -22.00 -22.74 -15.84
N LEU A 255 -23.05 -23.05 -15.06
CA LEU A 255 -23.25 -22.47 -13.73
C LEU A 255 -22.33 -23.07 -12.67
N VAL A 256 -21.86 -24.31 -12.84
CA VAL A 256 -21.02 -25.01 -11.87
C VAL A 256 -19.63 -25.24 -12.46
N PRO A 257 -18.52 -24.87 -11.77
CA PRO A 257 -18.46 -24.40 -10.37
C PRO A 257 -18.51 -22.87 -10.20
N ASP A 258 -18.37 -22.11 -11.28
CA ASP A 258 -18.04 -20.67 -11.20
C ASP A 258 -19.16 -19.78 -10.65
N PHE A 259 -20.42 -20.21 -10.70
CA PHE A 259 -21.58 -19.46 -10.19
C PHE A 259 -22.22 -20.08 -8.95
N ALA A 260 -22.25 -21.41 -8.86
CA ALA A 260 -22.83 -22.13 -7.73
C ALA A 260 -22.13 -23.46 -7.46
N ASP A 261 -22.15 -23.92 -6.20
CA ASP A 261 -21.68 -25.25 -5.82
C ASP A 261 -22.63 -26.37 -6.26
N PHE A 262 -23.88 -26.03 -6.58
CA PHE A 262 -24.89 -26.95 -7.10
C PHE A 262 -25.91 -26.20 -7.97
N ALA A 263 -26.26 -26.80 -9.10
CA ALA A 263 -27.37 -26.35 -9.94
C ALA A 263 -28.19 -27.54 -10.46
N ALA A 264 -29.48 -27.33 -10.67
CA ALA A 264 -30.38 -28.31 -11.27
C ALA A 264 -31.43 -27.62 -12.14
N VAL A 265 -31.85 -28.30 -13.20
CA VAL A 265 -32.94 -27.89 -14.10
C VAL A 265 -34.00 -28.99 -14.05
N ASP A 266 -35.19 -28.63 -13.58
CA ASP A 266 -36.35 -29.50 -13.56
C ASP A 266 -37.36 -28.99 -14.60
N LEU A 267 -37.75 -29.86 -15.54
CA LEU A 267 -38.71 -29.57 -16.60
C LEU A 267 -40.00 -30.36 -16.41
N LEU A 268 -41.09 -29.86 -17.00
CA LEU A 268 -42.36 -30.58 -17.01
C LEU A 268 -42.32 -31.73 -18.02
N ASP A 269 -42.92 -32.87 -17.70
CA ASP A 269 -42.92 -34.07 -18.57
C ASP A 269 -43.37 -33.74 -20.00
N TRP A 270 -44.47 -32.99 -20.15
CA TRP A 270 -45.00 -32.61 -21.46
C TRP A 270 -44.03 -31.74 -22.29
N VAL A 271 -43.10 -31.01 -21.65
CA VAL A 271 -42.06 -30.22 -22.34
C VAL A 271 -40.97 -31.14 -22.91
N LEU A 272 -40.62 -32.21 -22.19
CA LEU A 272 -39.65 -33.21 -22.65
C LEU A 272 -40.20 -34.04 -23.80
N ASP A 273 -41.49 -34.38 -23.75
CA ASP A 273 -42.17 -35.18 -24.77
C ASP A 273 -42.64 -34.33 -25.98
N ALA A 274 -42.37 -33.01 -25.96
CA ALA A 274 -42.82 -32.03 -26.97
C ALA A 274 -44.36 -32.07 -27.20
N GLU A 275 -45.12 -32.35 -26.15
CA GLU A 275 -46.58 -32.41 -26.16
C GLU A 275 -47.22 -31.04 -25.96
N ALA A 276 -48.52 -30.94 -26.23
CA ALA A 276 -49.25 -29.70 -25.97
C ALA A 276 -49.37 -29.45 -24.46
N PRO A 277 -49.29 -28.19 -23.99
CA PRO A 277 -49.42 -27.87 -22.58
C PRO A 277 -50.78 -28.34 -22.03
N PRO A 278 -50.82 -28.93 -20.82
CA PRO A 278 -52.07 -29.40 -20.23
C PRO A 278 -53.06 -28.25 -20.05
N LEU A 279 -54.35 -28.54 -20.20
CA LEU A 279 -55.41 -27.55 -20.05
C LEU A 279 -55.52 -27.12 -18.58
N ARG A 280 -55.89 -25.86 -18.32
CA ARG A 280 -56.10 -25.36 -16.94
C ARG A 280 -57.13 -26.23 -16.21
N GLY A 281 -56.67 -26.98 -15.21
CA GLY A 281 -57.51 -27.86 -14.38
C GLY A 281 -57.02 -29.31 -14.25
N ASP A 282 -55.96 -29.71 -14.96
CA ASP A 282 -55.38 -31.04 -14.78
C ASP A 282 -54.73 -31.18 -13.39
N PRO A 283 -55.05 -32.25 -12.63
CA PRO A 283 -54.65 -32.38 -11.23
C PRO A 283 -53.21 -32.85 -11.03
N GLU A 284 -52.53 -33.32 -12.07
CA GLU A 284 -51.20 -33.92 -11.96
C GLU A 284 -50.22 -33.29 -12.95
N VAL A 285 -49.29 -32.51 -12.43
CA VAL A 285 -48.21 -31.89 -13.18
C VAL A 285 -46.90 -32.48 -12.65
N THR A 286 -46.25 -33.31 -13.47
CA THR A 286 -45.01 -33.99 -13.10
C THR A 286 -43.80 -33.16 -13.53
N LEU A 287 -42.94 -32.85 -12.56
CA LEU A 287 -41.61 -32.27 -12.76
C LEU A 287 -40.57 -33.39 -12.78
N ARG A 288 -39.74 -33.43 -13.82
CA ARG A 288 -38.56 -34.28 -13.91
C ARG A 288 -37.30 -33.46 -13.89
N ARG A 289 -36.34 -33.88 -13.08
CA ARG A 289 -34.98 -33.35 -13.12
C ARG A 289 -34.31 -33.77 -14.41
N THR A 290 -34.06 -32.80 -15.29
CA THR A 290 -33.45 -33.01 -16.60
C THR A 290 -31.94 -32.93 -16.54
N ALA A 291 -31.39 -32.00 -15.73
CA ALA A 291 -29.95 -31.84 -15.54
C ALA A 291 -29.61 -31.42 -14.11
N HIS A 292 -28.44 -31.81 -13.62
CA HIS A 292 -27.85 -31.29 -12.38
C HIS A 292 -26.32 -31.42 -12.39
N ALA A 293 -25.64 -30.54 -11.65
CA ALA A 293 -24.20 -30.59 -11.41
C ALA A 293 -23.90 -30.08 -10.00
N SER A 294 -22.78 -30.55 -9.45
CA SER A 294 -22.19 -30.09 -8.19
C SER A 294 -20.68 -29.92 -8.36
N ALA A 295 -20.09 -28.98 -7.63
CA ALA A 295 -18.65 -28.71 -7.64
C ALA A 295 -17.82 -29.85 -7.05
#